data_AF-A0AAP1MM44-F1
#
_entry.id   AF-A0AAP1MM44-F1
#
_cell.length_a   1.000
_cell.length_b   1.000
_cell.length_c   1.000
_cell.angle_alpha   90.00
_cell.angle_beta   90.00
_cell.angle_gamma   90.00
#
_symmetry.space_group_name_H-M   'P 1'
#
loop_
_entity.id
_entity.type
_entity.pdbx_description
1 polymer ?
#
loop_
_entity_poly.entity_id
_entity_poly.type
_entity_poly.pdbx_seq_one_letter_code
_entity_poly.pdbx_strand_id
1 'polypeptide(L)'
;MNILSEVIIPLSGVVFPAVVAFIRAVYNRWGEGRKLHRDSQFDKVNVEKRLATFRRINQLKNKNDLTPFDLLAIKALYEGIGIRYPVTISHKILEYIASNNIDFNEPTLNSFLRMSRLLNVTNSGVTQPSSKRKKARREIVIFGGLMIAAIIYGFFMSVPDVVAEMSGAAAVACFVVLFLVYLAMFILIVSAVVNSLYDIQCAKKFWKTFSPFLNRQP
;
A
#
# COMPACT_ATOMS: atom_id res chain seq x y z
N MET A 1 36.11 14.03 27.49
CA MET A 1 35.74 13.31 26.25
C MET A 1 34.27 13.55 26.00
N ASN A 2 33.95 14.32 24.96
CA ASN A 2 32.58 14.75 24.68
C ASN A 2 31.99 13.79 23.64
N ILE A 3 31.32 12.73 24.12
CA ILE A 3 30.72 11.66 23.30
C ILE A 3 29.82 12.24 22.21
N LEU A 4 29.24 13.41 22.46
CA LEU A 4 28.39 14.16 21.54
C LEU A 4 29.12 14.61 20.25
N SER A 5 30.37 15.07 20.32
CA SER A 5 31.08 15.59 19.13
C SER A 5 31.80 14.49 18.35
N GLU A 6 32.32 13.47 19.03
CA GLU A 6 33.07 12.39 18.38
C GLU A 6 32.17 11.35 17.69
N VAL A 7 30.94 11.15 18.18
CA VAL A 7 30.01 10.16 17.61
C VAL A 7 29.07 10.79 16.59
N ILE A 8 28.53 12.00 16.86
CA ILE A 8 27.49 12.60 16.00
C ILE A 8 28.05 13.12 14.67
N ILE A 9 29.27 13.68 14.66
CA ILE A 9 29.87 14.28 13.46
C ILE A 9 30.15 13.23 12.36
N PRO A 10 30.84 12.09 12.63
CA PRO A 10 31.04 11.05 11.62
C PRO A 10 29.75 10.31 11.27
N LEU A 11 28.83 10.07 12.22
CA LEU A 11 27.48 9.54 11.90
C LEU A 11 26.74 10.48 10.95
N SER A 12 26.87 11.81 11.10
CA SER A 12 26.18 12.78 10.25
C SER A 12 26.71 12.84 8.82
N GLY A 13 27.98 12.47 8.59
CA GLY A 13 28.62 12.54 7.28
C GLY A 13 28.29 11.37 6.35
N VAL A 14 28.10 10.16 6.91
CA VAL A 14 27.95 8.92 6.12
C VAL A 14 26.56 8.29 6.30
N VAL A 15 26.06 8.24 7.54
CA VAL A 15 24.76 7.62 7.85
C VAL A 15 23.63 8.56 7.45
N PHE A 16 23.77 9.87 7.67
CA PHE A 16 22.71 10.82 7.34
C PHE A 16 22.41 10.88 5.84
N PRO A 17 23.38 10.97 4.90
CA PRO A 17 23.07 11.00 3.48
C PRO A 17 22.54 9.67 2.96
N ALA A 18 23.05 8.53 3.45
CA ALA A 18 22.57 7.21 3.04
C ALA A 18 21.17 6.91 3.59
N VAL A 19 20.91 7.23 4.85
CA VAL A 19 19.58 7.12 5.48
C VAL A 19 18.62 8.14 4.87
N VAL A 20 19.03 9.38 4.60
CA VAL A 20 18.19 10.37 3.92
C VAL A 20 17.95 9.99 2.46
N ALA A 21 18.93 9.44 1.74
CA ALA A 21 18.74 8.94 0.37
C ALA A 21 17.88 7.69 0.35
N PHE A 22 18.01 6.78 1.31
CA PHE A 22 17.16 5.60 1.46
C PHE A 22 15.74 5.99 1.89
N ILE A 23 15.59 6.84 2.92
CA ILE A 23 14.31 7.42 3.33
C ILE A 23 13.71 8.19 2.18
N ARG A 24 14.45 9.00 1.42
CA ARG A 24 13.96 9.74 0.25
C ARG A 24 13.66 8.83 -0.93
N ALA A 25 14.41 7.75 -1.16
CA ALA A 25 14.10 6.77 -2.20
C ALA A 25 12.85 5.97 -1.82
N VAL A 26 12.71 5.56 -0.55
CA VAL A 26 11.51 4.97 0.00
C VAL A 26 10.38 6.00 0.02
N TYR A 27 10.60 7.27 0.35
CA TYR A 27 9.58 8.32 0.44
C TYR A 27 9.20 8.88 -0.94
N ASN A 28 10.04 8.83 -1.96
CA ASN A 28 9.68 9.25 -3.31
C ASN A 28 9.01 8.07 -4.04
N ARG A 29 9.61 6.88 -3.96
CA ARG A 29 9.04 5.66 -4.56
C ARG A 29 7.79 5.17 -3.84
N TRP A 30 7.67 5.40 -2.53
CA TRP A 30 6.48 5.07 -1.74
C TRP A 30 5.66 6.28 -1.30
N GLY A 31 6.10 7.53 -1.32
CA GLY A 31 5.35 8.66 -0.73
C GLY A 31 4.63 9.54 -1.74
N GLU A 32 5.18 9.79 -2.94
CA GLU A 32 4.41 10.48 -4.00
C GLU A 32 3.37 9.54 -4.61
N GLY A 33 3.76 8.30 -4.88
CA GLY A 33 2.85 7.24 -5.34
C GLY A 33 1.82 6.82 -4.30
N ARG A 34 2.13 6.86 -2.98
CA ARG A 34 1.14 6.56 -1.92
C ARG A 34 0.44 7.79 -1.32
N LYS A 35 0.88 9.04 -1.44
CA LYS A 35 0.05 10.18 -0.97
C LYS A 35 -1.23 10.25 -1.80
N LEU A 36 -1.11 10.17 -3.13
CA LEU A 36 -2.27 10.00 -4.01
C LEU A 36 -3.07 8.71 -3.74
N HIS A 37 -2.47 7.67 -3.16
CA HIS A 37 -3.11 6.36 -2.89
C HIS A 37 -3.62 6.18 -1.43
N ARG A 38 -3.10 6.93 -0.45
CA ARG A 38 -3.48 6.93 0.98
C ARG A 38 -4.62 7.90 1.23
N ASP A 39 -4.62 9.06 0.57
CA ASP A 39 -5.68 10.06 0.75
C ASP A 39 -6.92 9.72 -0.09
N SER A 40 -6.76 8.84 -1.07
CA SER A 40 -7.85 8.18 -1.81
C SER A 40 -8.09 6.76 -1.32
N GLN A 41 -7.55 6.29 -0.19
CA GLN A 41 -7.82 4.93 0.27
C GLN A 41 -9.23 4.88 0.89
N PHE A 42 -10.08 3.96 0.46
CA PHE A 42 -11.49 3.91 0.86
C PHE A 42 -11.69 3.88 2.39
N ASP A 43 -10.78 3.20 3.11
CA ASP A 43 -10.73 3.11 4.57
C ASP A 43 -10.28 4.41 5.26
N LYS A 44 -9.56 5.28 4.56
CA LYS A 44 -8.99 6.52 5.11
C LYS A 44 -9.78 7.77 4.77
N VAL A 45 -10.67 7.70 3.80
CA VAL A 45 -11.54 8.81 3.43
C VAL A 45 -12.62 8.98 4.52
N ASN A 46 -12.85 10.22 4.97
CA ASN A 46 -13.92 10.52 5.93
C ASN A 46 -15.27 9.98 5.41
N VAL A 47 -16.09 9.44 6.31
CA VAL A 47 -17.42 8.90 6.00
C VAL A 47 -18.30 9.95 5.32
N GLU A 48 -18.26 11.20 5.79
CA GLU A 48 -19.01 12.31 5.19
C GLU A 48 -18.63 12.52 3.71
N LYS A 49 -17.33 12.48 3.41
CA LYS A 49 -16.82 12.60 2.04
C LYS A 49 -17.23 11.40 1.18
N ARG A 50 -17.22 10.18 1.74
CA ARG A 50 -17.74 8.98 1.04
C ARG A 50 -19.22 9.12 0.69
N LEU A 51 -20.04 9.53 1.66
CA LEU A 51 -21.48 9.73 1.47
C LEU A 51 -21.78 10.86 0.49
N ALA A 52 -21.07 11.98 0.56
CA ALA A 52 -21.21 13.09 -0.38
C ALA A 52 -20.89 12.65 -1.82
N THR A 53 -19.81 11.88 -2.01
CA THR A 53 -19.47 11.28 -3.30
C THR A 53 -20.58 10.36 -3.81
N PHE A 54 -21.11 9.47 -2.98
CA PHE A 54 -22.20 8.58 -3.37
C PHE A 54 -23.48 9.34 -3.77
N ARG A 55 -23.85 10.39 -3.02
CA ARG A 55 -24.98 11.26 -3.39
C ARG A 55 -24.76 11.93 -4.74
N ARG A 56 -23.54 12.42 -5.00
CA ARG A 56 -23.20 13.07 -6.27
C ARG A 56 -23.22 12.08 -7.44
N ILE A 57 -22.74 10.86 -7.23
CA ILE A 57 -22.86 9.77 -8.22
C ILE A 57 -24.33 9.47 -8.52
N ASN A 58 -25.19 9.40 -7.50
CA ASN A 58 -26.61 9.14 -7.69
C ASN A 58 -27.32 10.27 -8.45
N GLN A 59 -26.98 11.54 -8.16
CA GLN A 59 -27.47 12.70 -8.89
C GLN A 59 -27.06 12.68 -10.37
N LEU A 60 -25.80 12.32 -10.67
CA LEU A 60 -25.32 12.20 -12.05
C LEU A 60 -25.98 11.03 -12.79
N LYS A 61 -26.26 9.92 -12.10
CA LYS A 61 -26.93 8.74 -12.67
C LYS A 61 -28.41 9.01 -12.99
N ASN A 62 -29.07 9.87 -12.22
CA ASN A 62 -30.50 10.19 -12.41
C ASN A 62 -30.75 11.29 -13.46
N LYS A 63 -29.72 11.76 -14.17
CA LYS A 63 -29.92 12.61 -15.35
C LYS A 63 -30.46 11.75 -16.50
N ASN A 64 -31.50 12.24 -17.19
CA ASN A 64 -32.15 11.52 -18.29
C ASN A 64 -31.20 11.22 -19.46
N ASP A 65 -30.23 12.10 -19.72
CA ASP A 65 -29.19 11.92 -20.75
C ASP A 65 -27.79 11.90 -20.11
N LEU A 66 -27.22 10.71 -19.90
CA LEU A 66 -25.82 10.61 -19.46
C LEU A 66 -24.88 10.96 -20.60
N THR A 67 -24.16 12.07 -20.47
CA THR A 67 -23.08 12.40 -21.40
C THR A 67 -21.83 11.56 -21.12
N PRO A 68 -20.93 11.36 -22.11
CA PRO A 68 -19.62 10.75 -21.88
C PRO A 68 -18.81 11.46 -20.77
N PHE A 69 -19.00 12.78 -20.62
CA PHE A 69 -18.41 13.56 -19.54
C PHE A 69 -18.98 13.21 -18.17
N ASP A 70 -20.28 12.94 -18.05
CA ASP A 70 -20.89 12.49 -16.80
C ASP A 70 -20.35 11.10 -16.39
N LEU A 71 -20.15 10.19 -17.34
CA LEU A 71 -19.52 8.88 -17.07
C LEU A 71 -18.07 9.02 -16.59
N LEU A 72 -17.30 9.94 -17.19
CA LEU A 72 -15.94 10.25 -16.75
C LEU A 72 -15.94 10.87 -15.34
N ALA A 73 -16.89 11.76 -15.06
CA ALA A 73 -17.06 12.37 -13.74
C ALA A 73 -17.41 11.33 -12.66
N ILE A 74 -18.32 10.39 -12.96
CA ILE A 74 -18.66 9.28 -12.07
C ILE A 74 -17.42 8.42 -11.78
N LYS A 75 -16.63 8.11 -12.81
CA LYS A 75 -15.37 7.37 -12.65
C LYS A 75 -14.39 8.13 -11.74
N ALA A 76 -14.19 9.43 -11.99
CA ALA A 76 -13.31 10.27 -11.17
C ALA A 76 -13.77 10.35 -9.70
N LEU A 77 -15.08 10.39 -9.46
CA LEU A 77 -15.67 10.36 -8.12
C LEU A 77 -15.36 9.05 -7.39
N TYR A 78 -15.50 7.90 -8.05
CA TYR A 78 -15.11 6.60 -7.48
C TYR A 78 -13.62 6.50 -7.19
N GLU A 79 -12.77 6.94 -8.13
CA GLU A 79 -11.31 6.94 -7.95
C GLU A 79 -10.89 7.89 -6.81
N GLY A 80 -11.58 9.03 -6.67
CA GLY A 80 -11.36 10.00 -5.59
C GLY A 80 -11.65 9.48 -4.18
N ILE A 81 -12.44 8.41 -4.06
CA ILE A 81 -12.68 7.69 -2.80
C ILE A 81 -11.99 6.32 -2.74
N GLY A 82 -11.19 5.96 -3.75
CA GLY A 82 -10.37 4.74 -3.73
C GLY A 82 -10.95 3.52 -4.39
N ILE A 83 -12.13 3.63 -5.00
CA ILE A 83 -12.74 2.54 -5.74
C ILE A 83 -12.22 2.61 -7.17
N ARG A 84 -11.14 1.87 -7.44
CA ARG A 84 -10.43 1.87 -8.73
C ARG A 84 -10.87 0.73 -9.63
N TYR A 85 -12.18 0.62 -9.82
CA TYR A 85 -12.80 -0.37 -10.69
C TYR A 85 -13.55 0.32 -11.84
N PRO A 86 -13.85 -0.40 -12.92
CA PRO A 86 -14.83 0.08 -13.89
C PRO A 86 -16.14 0.48 -13.19
N VAL A 87 -16.80 1.51 -13.70
CA VAL A 87 -18.01 2.10 -13.08
C VAL A 87 -19.08 1.05 -12.83
N THR A 88 -19.30 0.14 -13.78
CA THR A 88 -20.25 -0.97 -13.67
C THR A 88 -19.99 -1.86 -12.44
N ILE A 89 -18.72 -2.19 -12.20
CA ILE A 89 -18.32 -3.04 -11.07
C ILE A 89 -18.36 -2.27 -9.76
N SER A 90 -17.99 -0.99 -9.78
CA SER A 90 -18.09 -0.11 -8.62
C SER A 90 -19.53 -0.01 -8.12
N HIS A 91 -20.52 0.11 -9.01
CA HIS A 91 -21.94 0.07 -8.66
C HIS A 91 -22.34 -1.28 -8.03
N LYS A 92 -21.98 -2.40 -8.65
CA LYS A 92 -22.29 -3.74 -8.09
C LYS A 92 -21.66 -3.96 -6.72
N ILE A 93 -20.46 -3.42 -6.48
CA ILE A 93 -19.82 -3.45 -5.16
C ILE A 93 -20.65 -2.67 -4.14
N LEU A 94 -21.12 -1.46 -4.48
CA LEU A 94 -21.97 -0.68 -3.59
C LEU A 94 -23.32 -1.36 -3.32
N GLU A 95 -23.96 -1.92 -4.34
CA GLU A 95 -25.20 -2.69 -4.20
C GLU A 95 -25.00 -3.89 -3.26
N TYR A 96 -23.86 -4.57 -3.38
CA TYR A 96 -23.51 -5.69 -2.51
C TYR A 96 -23.28 -5.23 -1.06
N ILE A 97 -22.56 -4.13 -0.85
CA ILE A 97 -22.32 -3.55 0.48
C ILE A 97 -23.65 -3.16 1.14
N ALA A 98 -24.52 -2.47 0.41
CA ALA A 98 -25.82 -2.03 0.90
C ALA A 98 -26.75 -3.22 1.23
N SER A 99 -26.82 -4.23 0.34
CA SER A 99 -27.70 -5.39 0.52
C SER A 99 -27.26 -6.32 1.66
N ASN A 100 -25.96 -6.39 1.95
CA ASN A 100 -25.42 -7.24 3.02
C ASN A 100 -25.10 -6.44 4.31
N ASN A 101 -25.44 -5.15 4.36
CA ASN A 101 -25.13 -4.24 5.47
C ASN A 101 -23.64 -4.33 5.92
N ILE A 102 -22.73 -4.34 4.96
CA ILE A 102 -21.29 -4.45 5.21
C ILE A 102 -20.75 -3.11 5.71
N ASP A 103 -20.01 -3.10 6.82
CA ASP A 103 -19.32 -1.92 7.29
C ASP A 103 -18.22 -1.51 6.29
N PHE A 104 -18.15 -0.21 5.98
CA PHE A 104 -17.09 0.34 5.13
C PHE A 104 -15.68 0.15 5.73
N ASN A 105 -15.57 -0.08 7.04
CA ASN A 105 -14.29 -0.36 7.70
C ASN A 105 -13.92 -1.86 7.68
N GLU A 106 -14.74 -2.73 7.07
CA GLU A 106 -14.44 -4.16 7.03
C GLU A 106 -13.08 -4.43 6.36
N PRO A 107 -12.14 -5.15 7.02
CA PRO A 107 -10.81 -5.38 6.48
C PRO A 107 -10.81 -6.11 5.14
N THR A 108 -11.73 -7.05 4.93
CA THR A 108 -11.76 -7.85 3.69
C THR A 108 -12.16 -7.04 2.48
N LEU A 109 -13.17 -6.16 2.64
CA LEU A 109 -13.59 -5.18 1.66
C LEU A 109 -12.44 -4.21 1.35
N ASN A 110 -11.80 -3.66 2.38
CA ASN A 110 -10.74 -2.67 2.20
C ASN A 110 -9.51 -3.27 1.50
N SER A 111 -9.09 -4.48 1.85
CA SER A 111 -8.06 -5.21 1.11
C SER A 111 -8.46 -5.49 -0.33
N PHE A 112 -9.73 -5.81 -0.58
CA PHE A 112 -10.25 -6.03 -1.93
C PHE A 112 -10.16 -4.76 -2.78
N LEU A 113 -10.71 -3.64 -2.29
CA LEU A 113 -10.70 -2.35 -2.99
C LEU A 113 -9.28 -1.86 -3.30
N ARG A 114 -8.33 -2.05 -2.37
CA ARG A 114 -6.90 -1.71 -2.57
C ARG A 114 -6.24 -2.57 -3.64
N MET A 115 -6.76 -3.76 -3.91
CA MET A 115 -6.12 -4.74 -4.79
C MET A 115 -6.87 -4.93 -6.12
N SER A 116 -7.36 -3.82 -6.68
CA SER A 116 -8.17 -3.82 -7.92
C SER A 116 -7.49 -4.49 -9.11
N ARG A 117 -6.15 -4.42 -9.19
CA ARG A 117 -5.31 -5.08 -10.20
C ARG A 117 -5.45 -6.61 -10.26
N LEU A 118 -6.00 -7.25 -9.23
CA LEU A 118 -6.22 -8.71 -9.22
C LEU A 118 -7.41 -9.14 -10.07
N LEU A 119 -8.29 -8.21 -10.43
CA LEU A 119 -9.45 -8.50 -11.26
C LEU A 119 -9.11 -8.48 -12.73
N ASN A 120 -9.85 -9.28 -13.48
CA ASN A 120 -9.89 -9.27 -14.92
C ASN A 120 -11.32 -8.96 -15.33
N VAL A 121 -11.49 -7.85 -16.04
CA VAL A 121 -12.79 -7.43 -16.57
C VAL A 121 -12.73 -7.68 -18.06
N THR A 122 -13.52 -8.64 -18.53
CA THR A 122 -13.66 -9.00 -19.94
C THR A 122 -15.10 -8.76 -20.37
N ASN A 123 -15.36 -8.74 -21.67
CA ASN A 123 -16.71 -8.61 -22.20
C ASN A 123 -17.65 -9.75 -21.72
N SER A 124 -17.07 -10.90 -21.37
CA SER A 124 -17.75 -12.08 -20.83
C SER A 124 -18.00 -12.06 -19.30
N GLY A 125 -17.56 -11.00 -18.60
CA GLY A 125 -17.78 -10.84 -17.16
C GLY A 125 -16.51 -10.52 -16.37
N VAL A 126 -16.58 -10.72 -15.05
CA VAL A 126 -15.50 -10.35 -14.13
C VAL A 126 -14.97 -11.56 -13.39
N THR A 127 -13.66 -11.75 -13.44
CA THR A 127 -12.97 -12.88 -12.80
C THR A 127 -11.78 -12.41 -11.98
N GLN A 128 -11.39 -13.19 -10.97
CA GLN A 128 -10.15 -12.98 -10.22
C GLN A 128 -9.20 -14.18 -10.41
N PRO A 129 -8.44 -14.20 -11.52
CA PRO A 129 -7.62 -15.35 -11.88
C PRO A 129 -6.53 -15.62 -10.84
N SER A 130 -6.27 -16.91 -10.59
CA SER A 130 -5.21 -17.32 -9.66
C SER A 130 -3.81 -16.91 -10.13
N SER A 131 -3.59 -16.78 -11.44
CA SER A 131 -2.34 -16.33 -12.06
C SER A 131 -1.97 -14.89 -11.65
N LYS A 132 -2.91 -13.94 -11.70
CA LYS A 132 -2.67 -12.55 -11.24
C LYS A 132 -2.31 -12.50 -9.75
N ARG A 133 -2.97 -13.32 -8.91
CA ARG A 133 -2.61 -13.43 -7.48
C ARG A 133 -1.22 -14.03 -7.27
N LYS A 134 -0.88 -15.11 -7.99
CA LYS A 134 0.45 -15.73 -7.92
C LYS A 134 1.54 -14.74 -8.38
N LYS A 135 1.30 -14.01 -9.47
CA LYS A 135 2.19 -12.95 -9.96
C LYS A 135 2.39 -11.85 -8.92
N ALA A 136 1.32 -11.31 -8.35
CA ALA A 136 1.41 -10.27 -7.32
C ALA A 136 2.16 -10.73 -6.06
N ARG A 137 1.90 -11.96 -5.58
CA ARG A 137 2.66 -12.55 -4.47
C ARG A 137 4.15 -12.67 -4.80
N ARG A 138 4.47 -13.17 -6.00
CA ARG A 138 5.85 -13.30 -6.46
C ARG A 138 6.56 -11.96 -6.51
N GLU A 139 5.93 -10.92 -7.05
CA GLU A 139 6.49 -9.55 -7.10
C GLU A 139 6.77 -9.02 -5.68
N ILE A 140 5.84 -9.21 -4.74
CA ILE A 140 6.02 -8.78 -3.34
C ILE A 140 7.19 -9.53 -2.68
N VAL A 141 7.27 -10.85 -2.85
CA VAL A 141 8.32 -11.67 -2.24
C VAL A 141 9.69 -11.35 -2.83
N ILE A 142 9.81 -11.23 -4.16
CA ILE A 142 11.07 -10.88 -4.82
C ILE A 142 11.52 -9.50 -4.36
N PHE A 143 10.64 -8.51 -4.40
CA PHE A 143 10.98 -7.15 -3.98
C PHE A 143 11.37 -7.09 -2.49
N GLY A 144 10.59 -7.74 -1.62
CA GLY A 144 10.90 -7.84 -0.20
C GLY A 144 12.24 -8.51 0.07
N GLY A 145 12.53 -9.61 -0.64
CA GLY A 145 13.81 -10.31 -0.56
C GLY A 145 14.99 -9.44 -1.01
N LEU A 146 14.85 -8.69 -2.11
CA LEU A 146 15.87 -7.76 -2.57
C LEU A 146 16.14 -6.63 -1.55
N MET A 147 15.08 -6.10 -0.93
CA MET A 147 15.23 -5.07 0.12
C MET A 147 15.91 -5.62 1.37
N ILE A 148 15.55 -6.84 1.80
CA ILE A 148 16.21 -7.51 2.92
C ILE A 148 17.70 -7.75 2.61
N ALA A 149 18.02 -8.25 1.42
CA ALA A 149 19.41 -8.46 0.99
C ALA A 149 20.20 -7.14 0.98
N ALA A 150 19.61 -6.05 0.49
CA ALA A 150 20.24 -4.73 0.49
C ALA A 150 20.49 -4.20 1.91
N ILE A 151 19.58 -4.43 2.85
CA ILE A 151 19.75 -4.06 4.27
C ILE A 151 20.91 -4.85 4.88
N ILE A 152 20.93 -6.17 4.67
CA ILE A 152 22.00 -7.04 5.18
C ILE A 152 23.35 -6.63 4.58
N TYR A 153 23.43 -6.48 3.26
CA TYR A 153 24.64 -6.06 2.57
C TYR A 153 25.11 -4.68 3.05
N GLY A 154 24.19 -3.72 3.16
CA GLY A 154 24.50 -2.38 3.66
C GLY A 154 25.07 -2.40 5.08
N PHE A 155 24.56 -3.29 5.96
CA PHE A 155 25.10 -3.44 7.30
C PHE A 155 26.56 -3.92 7.25
N PHE A 156 26.82 -5.02 6.54
CA PHE A 156 28.16 -5.62 6.48
C PHE A 156 29.19 -4.74 5.76
N MET A 157 28.77 -3.91 4.79
CA MET A 157 29.69 -3.05 4.06
C MET A 157 29.96 -1.69 4.72
N SER A 158 29.09 -1.21 5.60
CA SER A 158 29.24 0.13 6.18
C SER A 158 29.60 0.12 7.66
N VAL A 159 29.06 -0.81 8.44
CA VAL A 159 29.21 -0.80 9.90
C VAL A 159 30.64 -1.12 10.34
N PRO A 160 31.36 -2.12 9.77
CA PRO A 160 32.73 -2.41 10.18
C PRO A 160 33.68 -1.22 9.99
N ASP A 161 33.62 -0.53 8.85
CA ASP A 161 34.48 0.61 8.55
C ASP A 161 34.25 1.76 9.53
N VAL A 162 32.98 2.10 9.79
CA VAL A 162 32.61 3.17 10.74
C VAL A 162 33.03 2.83 12.18
N VAL A 163 32.92 1.56 12.58
CA VAL A 163 33.30 1.12 13.92
C VAL A 163 34.82 1.04 14.09
N ALA A 164 35.55 0.70 13.02
CA ALA A 164 37.01 0.60 13.04
C ALA A 164 37.71 1.96 13.24
N GLU A 165 37.07 3.06 12.85
CA GLU A 165 37.56 4.43 13.10
C GLU A 165 37.42 4.87 14.57
N MET A 166 36.68 4.12 15.38
CA MET A 166 36.39 4.45 16.78
C MET A 166 37.15 3.52 17.73
N SER A 167 37.40 3.98 18.96
CA SER A 167 38.08 3.18 19.99
C SER A 167 37.24 2.97 21.26
N GLY A 168 37.46 1.83 21.91
CA GLY A 168 36.90 1.50 23.23
C GLY A 168 35.36 1.52 23.27
N ALA A 169 34.81 2.15 24.31
CA ALA A 169 33.36 2.18 24.56
C ALA A 169 32.56 2.89 23.46
N ALA A 170 33.17 3.86 22.76
CA ALA A 170 32.51 4.58 21.67
C ALA A 170 32.23 3.67 20.46
N ALA A 171 33.19 2.80 20.10
CA ALA A 171 33.04 1.82 19.04
C ALA A 171 31.89 0.84 19.33
N VAL A 172 31.82 0.33 20.57
CA VAL A 172 30.75 -0.58 21.02
C VAL A 172 29.38 0.10 20.98
N ALA A 173 29.28 1.33 21.51
CA ALA A 173 28.03 2.08 21.49
C ALA A 173 27.55 2.37 20.06
N CYS A 174 28.45 2.78 19.17
CA CYS A 174 28.16 3.03 17.76
C CYS A 174 27.66 1.77 17.05
N PHE A 175 28.34 0.63 17.25
CA PHE A 175 27.91 -0.66 16.70
C PHE A 175 26.49 -1.02 17.14
N VAL A 176 26.17 -0.91 18.43
CA VAL A 176 24.84 -1.23 18.97
C VAL A 176 23.76 -0.34 18.34
N VAL A 177 24.01 0.96 18.22
CA VAL A 177 23.05 1.89 17.60
C VAL A 177 22.82 1.54 16.14
N LEU A 178 23.87 1.33 15.35
CA LEU A 178 23.75 0.97 13.93
C LEU A 178 23.02 -0.37 13.78
N PHE A 179 23.36 -1.37 14.60
CA PHE A 179 22.66 -2.65 14.61
C PHE A 179 21.16 -2.49 14.85
N LEU A 180 20.74 -1.69 15.83
CA LEU A 180 19.33 -1.43 16.11
C LEU A 180 18.62 -0.72 14.95
N VAL A 181 19.29 0.22 14.27
CA VAL A 181 18.73 0.90 13.09
C VAL A 181 18.49 -0.09 11.95
N TYR A 182 19.48 -0.93 11.64
CA TYR A 182 19.34 -1.95 10.59
C TYR A 182 18.30 -3.01 10.96
N LEU A 183 18.23 -3.41 12.23
CA LEU A 183 17.20 -4.31 12.74
C LEU A 183 15.80 -3.72 12.58
N ALA A 184 15.62 -2.44 12.93
CA ALA A 184 14.35 -1.75 12.75
C ALA A 184 13.94 -1.69 11.27
N MET A 185 14.87 -1.38 10.37
CA MET A 185 14.62 -1.40 8.92
C MET A 185 14.19 -2.80 8.44
N PHE A 186 14.87 -3.84 8.90
CA PHE A 186 14.54 -5.23 8.57
C PHE A 186 13.10 -5.58 9.02
N ILE A 187 12.75 -5.28 10.28
CA ILE A 187 11.42 -5.53 10.82
C ILE A 187 10.35 -4.81 10.00
N LEU A 188 10.56 -3.53 9.66
CA LEU A 188 9.61 -2.76 8.86
C LEU A 188 9.36 -3.38 7.48
N ILE A 189 10.42 -3.85 6.80
CA ILE A 189 10.28 -4.50 5.50
C ILE A 189 9.53 -5.84 5.63
N VAL A 190 9.88 -6.66 6.64
CA VAL A 190 9.17 -7.92 6.90
C VAL A 190 7.69 -7.68 7.18
N SER A 191 7.37 -6.73 8.07
CA SER A 191 5.97 -6.36 8.35
C SER A 191 5.24 -5.87 7.11
N ALA A 192 5.88 -5.06 6.25
CA ALA A 192 5.27 -4.59 5.02
C ALA A 192 4.99 -5.73 4.02
N VAL A 193 5.90 -6.69 3.91
CA VAL A 193 5.71 -7.91 3.08
C VAL A 193 4.54 -8.73 3.63
N VAL A 194 4.54 -9.03 4.93
CA VAL A 194 3.47 -9.81 5.58
C VAL A 194 2.12 -9.15 5.41
N ASN A 195 2.00 -7.85 5.67
CA ASN A 195 0.76 -7.09 5.50
C ASN A 195 0.27 -7.12 4.04
N SER A 196 1.17 -6.98 3.07
CA SER A 196 0.81 -7.04 1.64
C SER A 196 0.32 -8.43 1.23
N LEU A 197 0.90 -9.49 1.80
CA LEU A 197 0.44 -10.86 1.57
C LEU A 197 -0.91 -11.13 2.24
N TYR A 198 -1.13 -10.60 3.44
CA TYR A 198 -2.40 -10.65 4.15
C TYR A 198 -3.51 -9.95 3.33
N ASP A 199 -3.24 -8.76 2.78
CA ASP A 199 -4.18 -8.05 1.89
C ASP A 199 -4.61 -8.92 0.70
N ILE A 200 -3.70 -9.67 0.08
CA ILE A 200 -4.05 -10.60 -1.03
C ILE A 200 -5.03 -11.69 -0.54
N GLN A 201 -4.84 -12.19 0.68
CA GLN A 201 -5.72 -13.22 1.22
C GLN A 201 -7.11 -12.66 1.55
N CYS A 202 -7.17 -11.49 2.18
CA CYS A 202 -8.41 -10.79 2.49
C CYS A 202 -9.18 -10.41 1.21
N ALA A 203 -8.49 -9.86 0.21
CA ALA A 203 -9.09 -9.59 -1.10
C ALA A 203 -9.64 -10.85 -1.78
N LYS A 204 -8.97 -12.00 -1.62
CA LYS A 204 -9.47 -13.29 -2.12
C LYS A 204 -10.71 -13.76 -1.34
N LYS A 205 -10.75 -13.55 -0.02
CA LYS A 205 -11.91 -13.92 0.82
C LYS A 205 -13.13 -13.11 0.40
N PHE A 206 -13.00 -11.79 0.30
CA PHE A 206 -14.09 -10.92 -0.19
C PHE A 206 -14.53 -11.29 -1.60
N TRP A 207 -13.59 -11.56 -2.51
CA TRP A 207 -13.95 -11.98 -3.87
C TRP A 207 -14.81 -13.26 -3.89
N LYS A 208 -14.54 -14.23 -3.01
CA LYS A 208 -15.34 -15.47 -2.94
C LYS A 208 -16.79 -15.23 -2.50
N THR A 209 -17.03 -14.24 -1.65
CA THR A 209 -18.37 -13.90 -1.18
C THR A 209 -19.09 -12.97 -2.16
N PHE A 210 -18.34 -12.09 -2.84
CA PHE A 210 -18.88 -11.16 -3.83
C PHE A 210 -19.12 -11.79 -5.21
N SER A 211 -18.28 -12.72 -5.67
CA SER A 211 -18.40 -13.28 -7.03
C SER A 211 -19.74 -13.97 -7.32
N PRO A 212 -20.38 -14.69 -6.38
CA PRO A 212 -21.71 -15.26 -6.62
C PRO A 212 -22.78 -14.18 -6.81
N PHE A 213 -22.64 -13.03 -6.16
CA PHE A 213 -23.58 -11.91 -6.31
C PHE A 213 -23.55 -11.33 -7.72
N LEU A 214 -22.38 -11.29 -8.36
CA LEU A 214 -22.23 -10.84 -9.75
C LEU A 214 -23.02 -11.68 -10.75
N ASN A 215 -23.23 -12.96 -10.46
CA ASN A 215 -23.91 -13.93 -11.31
C ASN A 215 -25.40 -14.12 -10.96
N ARG A 216 -25.90 -13.48 -9.90
CA ARG A 216 -27.27 -13.63 -9.39
C ARG A 216 -28.24 -12.53 -9.86
N GLN A 217 -27.75 -11.54 -10.60
CA GLN A 217 -28.63 -10.52 -11.17
C GLN A 217 -29.16 -11.01 -12.53
N PRO A 218 -30.48 -10.93 -12.77
CA PRO A 218 -31.10 -11.29 -14.04
C PRO A 218 -30.60 -10.41 -15.20
#